data_AF-A0A2V6GDA1-F1
#
_entry.id   AF-A0A2V6GDA1-F1
#
_cell.length_a   1.000
_cell.length_b   1.000
_cell.length_c   1.000
_cell.angle_alpha   90.00
_cell.angle_beta   90.00
_cell.angle_gamma   90.00
#
_symmetry.space_group_name_H-M   'P 1'
#
loop_
_entity.id
_entity.type
_entity.pdbx_description
1 polymer ?
#
loop_
_entity_poly.entity_id
_entity_poly.type
_entity_poly.pdbx_seq_one_letter_code
_entity_poly.pdbx_strand_id
1 'polypeptide(L)'
;MTADYADFTDSKESNGGSVWKHNRHSTQRDRFEIRTAIATMRAATIVLCLLTMLVVCATAQSNPAAIPAQKRHIVIGAGTVLDGRGHILRDTRIVVEGSKIVALDPKASPVDYDLRNFTVLPGWIDSHVHITWSFGEDGKNAGADETTQFAAYQAASNAWLTL
;
A
#
# COMPACT_ATOMS: atom_id res chain seq x y z
N MET A 1 -17.54 76.31 19.49
CA MET A 1 -17.60 76.90 18.14
C MET A 1 -18.25 75.86 17.24
N THR A 2 -19.59 75.79 17.24
CA THR A 2 -20.53 76.47 16.32
C THR A 2 -20.48 75.82 14.93
N ALA A 3 -21.39 74.92 14.58
CA ALA A 3 -22.81 75.10 14.22
C ALA A 3 -22.98 75.25 12.69
N ASP A 4 -24.04 74.58 12.21
CA ASP A 4 -24.60 74.52 10.87
C ASP A 4 -24.58 75.82 10.06
N TYR A 5 -24.55 75.67 8.73
CA TYR A 5 -25.28 76.56 7.83
C TYR A 5 -25.91 75.74 6.71
N ALA A 6 -27.24 75.68 6.72
CA ALA A 6 -28.04 75.34 5.55
C ALA A 6 -28.27 76.63 4.73
N ASP A 7 -28.30 76.51 3.41
CA ASP A 7 -29.07 77.45 2.59
C ASP A 7 -29.78 76.72 1.45
N PHE A 8 -31.02 77.13 1.26
CA PHE A 8 -32.07 76.56 0.45
C PHE A 8 -32.41 77.59 -0.62
N THR A 9 -32.43 77.22 -1.89
CA THR A 9 -33.39 77.82 -2.82
C THR A 9 -33.75 76.85 -3.95
N ASP A 10 -35.06 76.71 -4.04
CA ASP A 10 -35.89 76.01 -5.02
C ASP A 10 -35.83 76.66 -6.41
N SER A 11 -35.75 75.85 -7.46
CA SER A 11 -36.37 76.19 -8.74
C SER A 11 -36.85 74.91 -9.43
N LYS A 12 -38.17 74.74 -9.44
CA LYS A 12 -38.88 73.81 -10.31
C LYS A 12 -38.97 74.32 -11.75
N GLU A 13 -38.96 73.36 -12.67
CA GLU A 13 -39.62 73.27 -14.01
C GLU A 13 -38.65 72.64 -15.02
N SER A 14 -38.99 71.80 -15.99
CA SER A 14 -40.14 70.95 -16.31
C SER A 14 -39.72 70.04 -17.50
N ASN A 15 -40.26 68.81 -17.54
CA ASN A 15 -40.47 67.90 -18.69
C ASN A 15 -39.48 67.75 -19.88
N GLY A 16 -39.20 66.48 -20.24
CA GLY A 16 -38.96 66.07 -21.64
C GLY A 16 -38.04 64.86 -21.79
N GLY A 17 -38.57 63.70 -22.19
CA GLY A 17 -37.86 62.43 -22.19
C GLY A 17 -36.93 62.13 -23.37
N SER A 18 -36.08 61.11 -23.20
CA SER A 18 -35.85 60.01 -24.16
C SER A 18 -34.89 58.98 -23.54
N VAL A 19 -35.42 57.80 -23.26
CA VAL A 19 -34.66 56.67 -22.70
C VAL A 19 -33.94 55.95 -23.84
N TRP A 20 -32.62 56.10 -23.92
CA TRP A 20 -31.78 55.25 -24.77
C TRP A 20 -31.65 53.85 -24.16
N LYS A 21 -32.47 52.90 -24.62
CA LYS A 21 -32.38 51.49 -24.24
C LYS A 21 -31.17 50.84 -24.91
N HIS A 22 -30.07 50.67 -24.18
CA HIS A 22 -29.01 49.74 -24.58
C HIS A 22 -29.53 48.30 -24.55
N ASN A 23 -29.44 47.64 -25.69
CA ASN A 23 -29.90 46.28 -25.97
C ASN A 23 -29.13 45.24 -25.11
N ARG A 24 -29.74 44.82 -24.01
CA ARG A 24 -29.15 43.92 -22.98
C ARG A 24 -29.46 42.44 -23.21
N HIS A 25 -29.89 42.05 -24.41
CA HIS A 25 -30.46 40.72 -24.67
C HIS A 25 -29.48 39.65 -25.19
N SER A 26 -28.27 39.98 -25.65
CA SER A 26 -27.32 38.98 -26.15
C SER A 26 -26.53 38.27 -25.04
N THR A 27 -26.10 38.99 -24.00
CA THR A 27 -25.13 38.51 -23.00
C THR A 27 -25.68 37.46 -22.01
N GLN A 28 -27.00 37.37 -21.86
CA GLN A 28 -27.64 36.47 -20.90
C GLN A 28 -27.87 35.06 -21.46
N ARG A 29 -28.06 34.93 -22.79
CA ARG A 29 -28.18 33.62 -23.48
C ARG A 29 -26.86 32.85 -23.41
N ASP A 30 -25.75 33.52 -23.70
CA ASP A 30 -24.40 32.92 -23.70
C ASP A 30 -24.00 32.36 -22.33
N ARG A 31 -24.39 33.02 -21.23
CA ARG A 31 -24.08 32.58 -19.86
C ARG A 31 -24.89 31.37 -19.41
N PHE A 32 -26.08 31.15 -19.96
CA PHE A 32 -26.90 29.96 -19.67
C PHE A 32 -26.40 28.73 -20.44
N GLU A 33 -26.05 28.93 -21.71
CA GLU A 33 -25.42 27.91 -22.56
C GLU A 33 -24.08 27.42 -21.99
N ILE A 34 -23.21 28.33 -21.54
CA ILE A 34 -21.90 27.98 -20.94
C ILE A 34 -22.07 27.19 -19.62
N ARG A 35 -23.03 27.57 -18.76
CA ARG A 35 -23.26 26.87 -17.48
C ARG A 35 -23.87 25.48 -17.68
N THR A 36 -24.71 25.33 -18.70
CA THR A 36 -25.31 24.05 -19.08
C THR A 36 -24.25 23.14 -19.71
N ALA A 37 -23.40 23.67 -20.60
CA ALA A 37 -22.28 22.96 -21.20
C ALA A 37 -21.22 22.51 -20.16
N ILE A 38 -20.91 23.32 -19.15
CA ILE A 38 -19.98 22.93 -18.07
C ILE A 38 -20.58 21.85 -17.17
N ALA A 39 -21.90 21.90 -16.90
CA ALA A 39 -22.57 20.88 -16.10
C ALA A 39 -22.68 19.53 -16.85
N THR A 40 -22.97 19.54 -18.15
CA THR A 40 -23.00 18.33 -18.98
C THR A 40 -21.61 17.75 -19.21
N MET A 41 -20.58 18.59 -19.40
CA MET A 41 -19.18 18.14 -19.46
C MET A 41 -18.73 17.49 -18.15
N ARG A 42 -19.12 18.03 -16.98
CA ARG A 42 -18.80 17.41 -15.68
C ARG A 42 -19.50 16.08 -15.46
N ALA A 43 -20.77 15.98 -15.85
CA ALA A 43 -21.51 14.72 -15.79
C ALA A 43 -20.94 13.66 -16.75
N ALA A 44 -20.56 14.06 -17.97
CA ALA A 44 -19.92 13.19 -18.95
C ALA A 44 -18.56 12.66 -18.47
N THR A 45 -17.74 13.51 -17.82
CA THR A 45 -16.46 13.08 -17.24
C THR A 45 -16.66 12.12 -16.07
N ILE A 46 -17.64 12.34 -15.20
CA ILE A 46 -17.93 11.41 -14.09
C ILE A 46 -18.41 10.06 -14.62
N VAL A 47 -19.30 10.05 -15.61
CA VAL A 47 -19.78 8.80 -16.25
C VAL A 47 -18.64 8.08 -16.95
N LEU A 48 -17.75 8.81 -17.64
CA LEU A 48 -16.56 8.23 -18.26
C LEU A 48 -15.61 7.64 -17.21
N CYS A 49 -15.36 8.33 -16.08
CA CYS A 49 -14.55 7.83 -14.98
C CYS A 49 -15.15 6.57 -14.32
N LEU A 50 -16.47 6.52 -14.17
CA LEU A 50 -17.16 5.35 -13.62
C LEU A 50 -17.11 4.17 -14.60
N LEU A 51 -17.26 4.42 -15.91
CA LEU A 51 -17.14 3.40 -16.95
C LEU A 51 -15.71 2.86 -17.04
N THR A 52 -14.69 3.71 -16.97
CA THR A 52 -13.28 3.26 -16.98
C THR A 52 -12.95 2.47 -15.71
N MET A 53 -13.42 2.89 -14.55
CA MET A 53 -13.23 2.14 -13.31
C MET A 53 -13.92 0.76 -13.37
N LEU A 54 -15.13 0.69 -13.92
CA LEU A 54 -15.87 -0.57 -14.08
C LEU A 54 -15.16 -1.56 -15.02
N VAL A 55 -14.61 -1.06 -16.13
CA VAL A 55 -13.81 -1.88 -17.07
C VAL A 55 -12.53 -2.39 -16.41
N VAL A 56 -11.81 -1.54 -15.65
CA VAL A 56 -10.60 -1.95 -14.92
C VAL A 56 -10.92 -3.02 -13.87
N CYS A 57 -12.01 -2.84 -13.10
CA CYS A 57 -12.47 -3.85 -12.14
C CYS A 57 -12.88 -5.17 -12.80
N ALA A 58 -13.47 -5.14 -14.00
CA ALA A 58 -13.84 -6.35 -14.74
C ALA A 58 -12.63 -7.12 -15.29
N THR A 59 -11.48 -6.45 -15.45
CA THR A 59 -10.21 -7.08 -15.83
C THR A 59 -9.36 -7.53 -14.65
N ALA A 60 -9.89 -7.48 -13.41
CA ALA A 60 -9.20 -8.02 -12.24
C ALA A 60 -8.85 -9.50 -12.50
N GLN A 61 -7.57 -9.74 -12.75
CA GLN A 61 -7.03 -11.03 -13.16
C GLN A 61 -7.44 -12.08 -12.13
N SER A 62 -8.16 -13.12 -12.58
CA SER A 62 -8.30 -14.34 -11.81
C SER A 62 -6.90 -14.85 -11.49
N ASN A 63 -6.55 -14.87 -10.21
CA ASN A 63 -5.30 -15.48 -9.76
C ASN A 63 -5.28 -16.91 -10.32
N PRO A 64 -4.31 -17.31 -11.17
CA PRO A 64 -4.25 -18.68 -11.62
C PRO A 64 -4.24 -19.56 -10.38
N ALA A 65 -5.21 -20.46 -10.28
CA ALA A 65 -5.26 -21.41 -9.18
C ALA A 65 -3.89 -22.06 -9.10
N ALA A 66 -3.20 -21.87 -7.96
CA ALA A 66 -1.92 -22.50 -7.74
C ALA A 66 -2.12 -24.00 -7.97
N ILE A 67 -1.47 -24.56 -8.99
CA ILE A 67 -1.38 -26.01 -9.15
C ILE A 67 -0.88 -26.51 -7.79
N PRO A 68 -1.59 -27.43 -7.11
CA PRO A 68 -1.13 -27.93 -5.83
C PRO A 68 0.26 -28.51 -6.08
N ALA A 69 1.28 -27.83 -5.54
CA ALA A 69 2.64 -28.32 -5.62
C ALA A 69 2.63 -29.71 -4.99
N GLN A 70 2.89 -30.74 -5.80
CA GLN A 70 3.01 -32.10 -5.30
C GLN A 70 4.03 -32.05 -4.17
N LYS A 71 3.62 -32.43 -2.95
CA LYS A 71 4.50 -32.36 -1.78
C LYS A 71 5.73 -33.19 -2.09
N ARG A 72 6.84 -32.51 -2.37
CA ARG A 72 8.09 -33.18 -2.71
C ARG A 72 8.55 -33.92 -1.47
N HIS A 73 8.64 -35.24 -1.61
CA HIS A 73 9.23 -36.13 -0.61
C HIS A 73 10.76 -36.02 -0.75
N ILE A 74 11.43 -35.59 0.32
CA ILE A 74 12.88 -35.37 0.37
C ILE A 74 13.47 -36.24 1.47
N VAL A 75 14.52 -37.00 1.15
CA VAL A 75 15.26 -37.82 2.11
C VAL A 75 16.68 -37.30 2.27
N ILE A 76 17.04 -36.93 3.50
CA ILE A 76 18.36 -36.44 3.87
C ILE A 76 19.05 -37.51 4.70
N GLY A 77 20.14 -38.10 4.19
CA GLY A 77 20.99 -39.01 4.97
C GLY A 77 21.91 -38.23 5.89
N ALA A 78 21.98 -38.59 7.17
CA ALA A 78 22.78 -37.88 8.17
C ALA A 78 23.59 -38.84 9.05
N GLY A 79 24.87 -38.51 9.28
CA GLY A 79 25.75 -39.32 10.11
C GLY A 79 25.52 -39.06 11.60
N THR A 80 25.37 -37.79 11.96
CA THR A 80 24.94 -37.38 13.31
C THR A 80 23.80 -36.38 13.21
N VAL A 81 22.74 -36.58 14.00
CA VAL A 81 21.64 -35.63 14.16
C VAL A 81 21.52 -35.26 15.63
N LEU A 82 21.56 -33.97 15.94
CA LEU A 82 21.16 -33.44 17.23
C LEU A 82 19.69 -33.05 17.13
N ASP A 83 18.82 -33.55 18.01
CA ASP A 83 17.36 -33.36 17.87
C ASP A 83 16.83 -32.07 18.53
N GLY A 84 17.71 -31.27 19.13
CA GLY A 84 17.35 -30.07 19.91
C GLY A 84 16.75 -30.35 21.29
N ARG A 85 16.53 -31.62 21.66
CA ARG A 85 16.07 -32.04 23.01
C ARG A 85 17.20 -32.67 23.83
N GLY A 86 18.43 -32.61 23.32
CA GLY A 86 19.62 -33.19 23.94
C GLY A 86 19.93 -34.63 23.50
N HIS A 87 19.17 -35.20 22.58
CA HIS A 87 19.50 -36.53 22.02
C HIS A 87 20.41 -36.43 20.81
N ILE A 88 21.21 -37.48 20.64
CA ILE A 88 22.07 -37.69 19.48
C ILE A 88 21.61 -38.95 18.77
N LEU A 89 21.27 -38.82 17.48
CA LEU A 89 20.96 -39.95 16.60
C LEU A 89 22.12 -40.15 15.63
N ARG A 90 22.45 -41.40 15.32
CA ARG A 90 23.52 -41.76 14.40
C ARG A 90 22.98 -42.54 13.21
N ASP A 91 23.58 -42.32 12.04
CA ASP A 91 23.32 -43.05 10.80
C ASP A 91 21.83 -43.19 10.47
N THR A 92 21.10 -42.07 10.55
CA THR A 92 19.65 -42.01 10.30
C THR A 92 19.36 -41.15 9.08
N ARG A 93 18.09 -41.14 8.63
CA ARG A 93 17.65 -40.29 7.53
C ARG A 93 16.44 -39.48 7.94
N ILE A 94 16.44 -38.21 7.56
CA ILE A 94 15.37 -37.26 7.82
C ILE A 94 14.48 -37.22 6.59
N VAL A 95 13.20 -37.53 6.77
CA VAL A 95 12.20 -37.54 5.69
C VAL A 95 11.35 -36.29 5.82
N VAL A 96 11.31 -35.50 4.74
CA VAL A 96 10.63 -34.21 4.67
C VAL A 96 9.56 -34.24 3.59
N GLU A 97 8.36 -33.78 3.90
CA GLU A 97 7.29 -33.54 2.93
C GLU A 97 6.81 -32.09 3.03
N GLY A 98 7.06 -31.30 1.99
CA GLY A 98 6.76 -29.87 2.01
C GLY A 98 7.50 -29.17 3.15
N SER A 99 6.75 -28.62 4.12
CA SER A 99 7.29 -27.87 5.27
C SER A 99 7.42 -28.69 6.55
N LYS A 100 7.27 -30.03 6.50
CA LYS A 100 7.29 -30.88 7.70
C LYS A 100 8.32 -32.00 7.57
N ILE A 101 9.02 -32.26 8.67
CA ILE A 101 9.71 -33.53 8.88
C ILE A 101 8.64 -34.56 9.28
N VAL A 102 8.46 -35.59 8.46
CA VAL A 102 7.41 -36.60 8.67
C VAL A 102 7.94 -37.87 9.34
N ALA A 103 9.24 -38.16 9.20
CA ALA A 103 9.86 -39.31 9.83
C ALA A 103 11.37 -39.14 10.00
N LEU A 104 11.91 -39.91 10.95
CA LEU A 104 13.33 -40.26 11.00
C LEU A 104 13.42 -41.76 10.71
N ASP A 105 13.90 -42.13 9.52
CA ASP A 105 13.91 -43.51 9.05
C ASP A 105 15.27 -43.88 8.43
N PRO A 106 16.10 -44.70 9.11
CA PRO A 106 17.39 -45.15 8.59
C PRO A 106 17.33 -45.89 7.25
N LYS A 107 16.17 -46.42 6.85
CA LYS A 107 15.97 -47.21 5.64
C LYS A 107 15.39 -46.41 4.47
N ALA A 108 14.89 -45.18 4.70
CA ALA A 108 14.22 -44.36 3.68
C ALA A 108 15.10 -44.13 2.45
N SER A 109 14.60 -44.43 1.24
CA SER A 109 15.36 -44.30 -0.01
C SER A 109 14.47 -43.85 -1.17
N PRO A 110 15.03 -43.30 -2.26
CA PRO A 110 16.43 -42.93 -2.44
C PRO A 110 16.83 -41.75 -1.54
N VAL A 111 18.14 -41.56 -1.31
CA VAL A 111 18.67 -40.40 -0.59
C VAL A 111 18.84 -39.25 -1.57
N ASP A 112 18.19 -38.12 -1.32
CA ASP A 112 18.31 -36.91 -2.14
C ASP A 112 19.55 -36.09 -1.74
N TYR A 113 19.82 -35.98 -0.44
CA TYR A 113 20.96 -35.24 0.11
C TYR A 113 21.76 -36.12 1.05
N ASP A 114 23.03 -36.32 0.74
CA ASP A 114 23.94 -37.12 1.56
C ASP A 114 24.81 -36.22 2.45
N LEU A 115 24.42 -36.13 3.71
CA LEU A 115 25.11 -35.39 4.77
C LEU A 115 25.74 -36.35 5.80
N ARG A 116 26.07 -37.58 5.42
CA ARG A 116 26.63 -38.59 6.35
C ARG A 116 27.95 -38.18 7.00
N ASN A 117 28.70 -37.28 6.38
CA ASN A 117 29.94 -36.75 6.93
C ASN A 117 29.75 -35.48 7.78
N PHE A 118 28.51 -35.09 8.05
CA PHE A 118 28.17 -33.87 8.79
C PHE A 118 27.29 -34.17 10.01
N THR A 119 27.18 -33.15 10.87
CA THR A 119 26.19 -33.11 11.94
C THR A 119 25.03 -32.22 11.49
N VAL A 120 23.82 -32.75 11.54
CA VAL A 120 22.58 -32.01 11.25
C VAL A 120 21.94 -31.58 12.58
N LEU A 121 21.50 -30.33 12.64
CA LEU A 121 20.83 -29.72 13.80
C LEU A 121 19.49 -29.12 13.36
N PRO A 122 18.56 -28.84 14.29
CA PRO A 122 17.44 -27.97 13.98
C PRO A 122 17.95 -26.59 13.55
N GLY A 123 17.19 -25.89 12.71
CA GLY A 123 17.47 -24.50 12.39
C GLY A 123 17.54 -23.67 13.67
N TRP A 124 18.50 -22.75 13.74
CA TRP A 124 18.65 -21.89 14.91
C TRP A 124 17.55 -20.84 14.94
N ILE A 125 17.09 -20.52 16.15
CA ILE A 125 16.09 -19.47 16.39
C ILE A 125 16.83 -18.30 17.03
N ASP A 126 16.79 -17.15 16.37
CA ASP A 126 17.21 -15.90 16.97
C ASP A 126 16.15 -15.47 17.99
N SER A 127 16.51 -15.44 19.27
CA SER A 127 15.60 -15.09 20.35
C SER A 127 15.45 -13.59 20.55
N HIS A 128 16.36 -12.77 20.02
CA HIS A 128 16.38 -11.35 20.33
C HIS A 128 16.92 -10.53 19.16
N VAL A 129 15.98 -10.00 18.37
CA VAL A 129 16.26 -9.11 17.24
C VAL A 129 15.61 -7.75 17.45
N HIS A 130 16.34 -6.70 17.10
CA HIS A 130 15.84 -5.33 17.07
C HIS A 130 15.40 -4.93 15.66
N ILE A 131 14.37 -5.61 15.14
CA ILE A 131 13.96 -5.45 13.74
C ILE A 131 13.46 -4.04 13.41
N THR A 132 12.94 -3.32 14.40
CA THR A 132 12.41 -1.96 14.25
C THR A 132 13.45 -0.86 14.44
N TRP A 133 14.69 -1.20 14.80
CA TRP A 133 15.72 -0.18 15.01
C TRP A 133 16.29 0.31 13.68
N SER A 134 16.55 1.62 13.63
CA SER A 134 17.09 2.31 12.46
C SER A 134 18.09 3.38 12.88
N PHE A 135 18.99 3.73 11.96
CA PHE A 135 19.93 4.81 12.15
C PHE A 135 19.45 6.06 11.42
N GLY A 136 19.43 7.20 12.13
CA GLY A 136 19.08 8.51 11.57
C GLY A 136 20.21 9.12 10.75
N GLU A 137 19.96 10.29 10.15
CA GLU A 137 20.96 11.04 9.38
C GLU A 137 22.19 11.45 10.21
N ASP A 138 22.03 11.58 11.52
CA ASP A 138 23.11 11.85 12.47
C ASP A 138 23.95 10.60 12.80
N GLY A 139 23.65 9.46 12.16
CA GLY A 139 24.31 8.17 12.34
C GLY A 139 24.00 7.48 13.66
N LYS A 140 23.08 8.02 14.47
CA LYS A 140 22.71 7.43 15.76
C LYS A 140 21.53 6.50 15.59
N ASN A 141 21.48 5.49 16.46
CA ASN A 141 20.31 4.65 16.59
C ASN A 141 19.16 5.51 17.12
N ALA A 142 18.05 5.50 16.38
CA ALA A 142 16.87 6.27 16.73
C ALA A 142 16.20 5.77 18.03
N GLY A 143 16.55 4.57 18.49
CA GLY A 143 16.06 3.99 19.74
C GLY A 143 14.66 3.40 19.59
N ALA A 144 14.09 3.00 20.72
CA ALA A 144 12.78 2.34 20.75
C ALA A 144 11.59 3.30 20.60
N ASP A 145 11.79 4.59 20.87
CA ASP A 145 10.72 5.59 20.96
C ASP A 145 10.55 6.41 19.66
N GLU A 146 11.36 6.17 18.63
CA GLU A 146 11.26 6.86 17.35
C GLU A 146 10.05 6.37 16.54
N THR A 147 9.07 7.26 16.32
CA THR A 147 7.83 6.93 15.59
C THR A 147 7.68 7.72 14.28
N THR A 148 8.78 8.12 13.65
CA THR A 148 8.73 8.84 12.37
C THR A 148 8.34 7.93 11.21
N GLN A 149 7.82 8.53 10.13
CA GLN A 149 7.56 7.80 8.89
C GLN A 149 8.82 7.11 8.34
N PHE A 150 9.98 7.75 8.51
CA PHE A 150 11.27 7.16 8.17
C PHE A 150 11.55 5.88 8.95
N ALA A 151 11.42 5.91 10.29
CA ALA A 151 11.61 4.73 11.12
C ALA A 151 10.63 3.59 10.75
N ALA A 152 9.38 3.93 10.42
CA ALA A 152 8.40 2.95 9.95
C ALA A 152 8.82 2.27 8.63
N TYR A 153 9.33 3.03 7.65
CA TYR A 153 9.82 2.46 6.40
C TYR A 153 11.08 1.61 6.60
N GLN A 154 11.99 2.04 7.48
CA GLN A 154 13.18 1.27 7.83
C GLN A 154 12.82 -0.04 8.53
N ALA A 155 11.89 -0.02 9.48
CA ALA A 155 11.38 -1.22 10.13
C ALA A 155 10.75 -2.20 9.12
N ALA A 156 9.96 -1.69 8.17
CA ALA A 156 9.39 -2.52 7.10
C ALA A 156 10.48 -3.11 6.19
N SER A 157 11.52 -2.34 5.85
CA SER A 157 12.65 -2.81 5.05
C SER A 157 13.44 -3.89 5.79
N ASN A 158 13.74 -3.68 7.07
CA ASN A 158 14.44 -4.66 7.91
C ASN A 158 13.63 -5.96 8.02
N ALA A 159 12.31 -5.85 8.21
CA ALA A 159 11.41 -7.00 8.26
C ALA A 159 11.42 -7.78 6.95
N TRP A 160 11.32 -7.09 5.81
CA TRP A 160 11.34 -7.73 4.49
C TRP A 160 12.63 -8.51 4.21
N LEU A 161 13.77 -8.05 4.72
CA LEU A 161 15.05 -8.74 4.54
C LEU A 161 15.23 -9.94 5.47
N THR A 162 14.47 -10.02 6.57
CA THR A 162 14.70 -10.97 7.66
C THR A 162 13.64 -12.08 7.73
N LEU A 163 12.38 -11.78 7.39
CA LEU A 163 11.20 -12.64 7.58
C LEU A 163 10.65 -13.17 6.25
#